data_AF-A0A7C3ZY36-F1
#
_entry.id   AF-A0A7C3ZY36-F1
#
_cell.length_a   1.000
_cell.length_b   1.000
_cell.length_c   1.000
_cell.angle_alpha   90.00
_cell.angle_beta   90.00
_cell.angle_gamma   90.00
#
_symmetry.space_group_name_H-M   'P 1'
#
loop_
_entity.id
_entity.type
_entity.pdbx_description
1 polymer ?
#
loop_
_entity_poly.entity_id
_entity_poly.type
_entity_poly.pdbx_seq_one_letter_code
_entity_poly.pdbx_strand_id
1 'polypeptide(L)'
;MYEVSAWFVLAFFMSSFTEYWLHRMLHVSPKHPLRRIFPKIGEVHRNHHVRNAAQGVIGEFRDYIKGGIVYLFLLFFYSKTAGMAWLLGSVFYALFAAYSHQLQHENPRACFWMKMPVHYVHHKYNQWHHNFGLGFDWWDRLFGTYKPVEWIEEQELSQTGGFWEVKWR
;
A
#
# COMPACT_ATOMS: atom_id res chain seq x y z
N MET A 1 -26.07 -8.12 -11.52
CA MET A 1 -25.61 -6.90 -10.82
C MET A 1 -24.93 -7.24 -9.50
N TYR A 2 -25.62 -7.94 -8.58
CA TYR A 2 -25.05 -8.36 -7.28
C TYR A 2 -23.73 -9.13 -7.38
N GLU A 3 -23.63 -10.05 -8.34
CA GLU A 3 -22.40 -10.84 -8.54
C GLU A 3 -21.19 -9.97 -8.93
N VAL A 4 -21.39 -9.00 -9.82
CA VAL A 4 -20.32 -8.07 -10.26
C VAL A 4 -19.83 -7.23 -9.08
N SER A 5 -20.76 -6.68 -8.29
CA SER A 5 -20.43 -5.91 -7.10
C SER A 5 -19.69 -6.76 -6.06
N ALA A 6 -20.10 -8.01 -5.85
CA ALA A 6 -19.43 -8.92 -4.92
C ALA A 6 -17.99 -9.21 -5.35
N TRP A 7 -17.74 -9.53 -6.62
CA TRP A 7 -16.39 -9.76 -7.13
C TRP A 7 -15.51 -8.51 -7.07
N PHE A 8 -16.07 -7.33 -7.34
CA PHE A 8 -15.35 -6.07 -7.22
C PHE A 8 -14.94 -5.79 -5.77
N VAL A 9 -15.87 -5.92 -4.82
CA VAL A 9 -15.60 -5.69 -3.39
C VAL A 9 -14.60 -6.72 -2.86
N LEU A 10 -14.74 -7.98 -3.26
CA LEU A 10 -13.78 -9.03 -2.91
C LEU A 10 -12.39 -8.69 -3.45
N ALA A 11 -12.28 -8.25 -4.71
CA ALA A 11 -11.01 -7.89 -5.32
C ALA A 11 -10.35 -6.69 -4.64
N PHE A 12 -11.13 -5.69 -4.25
CA PHE A 12 -10.65 -4.56 -3.45
C PHE A 12 -10.05 -5.04 -2.12
N PHE A 13 -10.81 -5.85 -1.38
CA PHE A 13 -10.39 -6.39 -0.10
C PHE A 13 -9.15 -7.29 -0.24
N MET A 14 -9.13 -8.19 -1.21
CA MET A 14 -8.00 -9.08 -1.48
C MET A 14 -6.76 -8.34 -1.98
N SER A 15 -6.93 -7.23 -2.70
CA SER A 15 -5.80 -6.39 -3.12
C SER A 15 -5.18 -5.67 -1.93
N SER A 16 -6.00 -5.21 -0.97
CA SER A 16 -5.50 -4.64 0.29
C SER A 16 -4.74 -5.66 1.15
N PHE A 17 -5.24 -6.89 1.19
CA PHE A 17 -4.58 -7.99 1.87
C PHE A 17 -3.23 -8.31 1.22
N THR A 18 -3.22 -8.35 -0.11
CA THR A 18 -2.01 -8.59 -0.91
C THR A 18 -0.99 -7.48 -0.71
N GLU A 19 -1.41 -6.22 -0.71
CA GLU A 19 -0.56 -5.06 -0.43
C GLU A 19 0.11 -5.18 0.95
N TYR A 20 -0.64 -5.45 2.00
CA TYR A 20 -0.10 -5.66 3.35
C TYR A 20 0.96 -6.75 3.40
N TRP A 21 0.66 -7.95 2.85
CA TRP A 21 1.61 -9.07 2.89
C TRP A 21 2.83 -8.84 2.00
N LEU A 22 2.65 -8.27 0.81
CA LEU A 22 3.76 -7.93 -0.06
C LEU A 22 4.66 -6.91 0.63
N HIS A 23 4.12 -5.84 1.20
CA HIS A 23 4.92 -4.84 1.90
C HIS A 23 5.71 -5.49 3.05
N ARG A 24 5.06 -6.31 3.87
CA ARG A 24 5.76 -7.10 4.91
C ARG A 24 6.84 -8.02 4.33
N MET A 25 6.60 -8.65 3.17
CA MET A 25 7.59 -9.48 2.48
C MET A 25 8.79 -8.67 1.98
N LEU A 26 8.62 -7.40 1.59
CA LEU A 26 9.73 -6.53 1.20
C LEU A 26 10.66 -6.23 2.38
N HIS A 27 10.16 -6.35 3.62
CA HIS A 27 10.90 -6.20 4.87
C HIS A 27 11.57 -7.48 5.40
N VAL A 28 11.50 -8.61 4.67
CA VAL A 28 12.17 -9.84 5.13
C VAL A 28 13.67 -9.65 5.29
N SER A 29 14.22 -10.30 6.32
CA SER A 29 15.66 -10.28 6.64
C SER A 29 16.52 -10.64 5.42
N PRO A 30 17.73 -10.06 5.27
CA PRO A 30 18.71 -10.47 4.27
C PRO A 30 18.99 -11.97 4.24
N LYS A 31 18.84 -12.67 5.38
CA LYS A 31 19.08 -14.11 5.51
C LYS A 31 17.86 -14.97 5.11
N HIS A 32 16.73 -14.37 4.77
CA HIS A 32 15.50 -15.10 4.47
C HIS A 32 15.64 -15.94 3.18
N PRO A 33 15.16 -17.20 3.14
CA PRO A 33 15.29 -18.07 1.96
C PRO A 33 14.72 -17.46 0.67
N LEU A 34 13.65 -16.66 0.76
CA LEU A 34 13.07 -15.97 -0.40
C LEU A 34 14.08 -15.07 -1.12
N ARG A 35 15.04 -14.46 -0.42
CA ARG A 35 16.07 -13.62 -1.04
C ARG A 35 17.11 -14.43 -1.83
N ARG A 36 17.18 -15.75 -1.65
CA ARG A 36 18.00 -16.61 -2.53
C ARG A 36 17.32 -16.83 -3.89
N ILE A 37 15.99 -16.90 -3.89
CA ILE A 37 15.18 -17.10 -5.09
C ILE A 37 14.96 -15.76 -5.82
N PHE A 38 14.70 -14.69 -5.06
CA PHE A 38 14.44 -13.35 -5.55
C PHE A 38 15.42 -12.35 -4.91
N PRO A 39 16.68 -12.27 -5.37
CA PRO A 39 17.73 -11.48 -4.72
C PRO A 39 17.44 -9.98 -4.66
N LYS A 40 16.61 -9.47 -5.58
CA LYS A 40 16.22 -8.04 -5.64
C LYS A 40 14.92 -7.73 -4.89
N ILE A 41 14.31 -8.71 -4.21
CA ILE A 41 13.07 -8.47 -3.45
C ILE A 41 13.31 -7.42 -2.36
N GLY A 42 12.47 -6.39 -2.34
CA GLY A 42 12.59 -5.30 -1.38
C GLY A 42 13.76 -4.33 -1.62
N GLU A 43 14.54 -4.47 -2.71
CA GLU A 43 15.65 -3.55 -3.00
C GLU A 43 15.12 -2.12 -3.26
N VAL A 44 14.12 -2.00 -4.14
CA VAL A 44 13.46 -0.73 -4.45
C VAL A 44 12.83 -0.14 -3.17
N HIS A 45 12.16 -0.97 -2.39
CA HIS A 45 11.53 -0.58 -1.12
C HIS A 45 12.54 -0.07 -0.10
N ARG A 46 13.68 -0.74 0.05
CA ARG A 46 14.75 -0.28 0.92
C ARG A 46 15.32 1.06 0.45
N ASN A 47 15.49 1.25 -0.86
CA ASN A 47 15.96 2.52 -1.39
C ASN A 47 14.93 3.64 -1.16
N HIS A 48 13.64 3.31 -1.23
CA HIS A 48 12.56 4.22 -0.87
C HIS A 48 12.63 4.62 0.61
N HIS A 49 12.85 3.66 1.51
CA HIS A 49 13.12 3.93 2.94
C HIS A 49 14.30 4.87 3.18
N VAL A 50 15.43 4.64 2.49
CA VAL A 50 16.63 5.48 2.62
C VAL A 50 16.37 6.91 2.16
N ARG A 51 15.57 7.09 1.11
CA ARG A 51 15.22 8.41 0.58
C ARG A 51 14.07 9.07 1.34
N ASN A 52 13.27 8.28 2.04
CA ASN A 52 12.01 8.66 2.68
C ASN A 52 11.11 9.50 1.75
N ALA A 53 10.95 9.04 0.51
CA ALA A 53 10.19 9.75 -0.52
C ALA A 53 9.58 8.77 -1.53
N ALA A 54 8.30 8.96 -1.81
CA ALA A 54 7.59 8.22 -2.86
C ALA A 54 7.83 8.80 -4.27
N GLN A 55 7.46 8.04 -5.29
CA GLN A 55 7.74 8.33 -6.70
C GLN A 55 6.62 9.10 -7.42
N GLY A 56 5.67 9.65 -6.68
CA GLY A 56 4.42 10.19 -7.22
C GLY A 56 3.37 9.13 -7.46
N VAL A 57 2.09 9.50 -7.40
CA VAL A 57 0.94 8.58 -7.48
C VAL A 57 1.01 7.67 -8.71
N ILE A 58 1.32 8.22 -9.89
CA ILE A 58 1.39 7.43 -11.14
C ILE A 58 2.60 6.47 -11.13
N GLY A 59 3.72 6.89 -10.54
CA GLY A 59 4.92 6.07 -10.42
C GLY A 59 4.66 4.82 -9.55
N GLU A 60 4.11 5.05 -8.35
CA GLU A 60 3.73 3.98 -7.41
C GLU A 60 2.68 3.05 -8.04
N PHE A 61 1.62 3.61 -8.63
CA PHE A 61 0.57 2.84 -9.29
C PHE A 61 1.12 1.92 -10.39
N ARG A 62 1.99 2.45 -11.25
CA ARG A 62 2.61 1.66 -12.33
C ARG A 62 3.39 0.47 -11.77
N ASP A 63 4.13 0.67 -10.69
CA ASP A 63 4.93 -0.38 -10.08
C ASP A 63 4.04 -1.44 -9.42
N TYR A 64 2.90 -1.05 -8.85
CA TYR A 64 1.90 -1.98 -8.30
C TYR A 64 1.24 -2.82 -9.39
N ILE A 65 0.84 -2.21 -10.51
CA ILE A 65 0.27 -2.93 -11.66
C ILE A 65 1.29 -3.91 -12.24
N LYS A 66 2.55 -3.51 -12.37
CA LYS A 66 3.62 -4.39 -12.86
C LYS A 66 3.85 -5.59 -11.92
N GLY A 67 3.95 -5.33 -10.61
CA GLY A 67 4.16 -6.38 -9.61
C GLY A 67 2.95 -7.33 -9.46
N GLY A 68 1.73 -6.80 -9.64
CA GLY A 68 0.49 -7.55 -9.51
C GLY A 68 -0.05 -8.15 -10.81
N ILE A 69 0.66 -8.06 -11.95
CA ILE A 69 0.08 -8.36 -13.27
C ILE A 69 -0.57 -9.74 -13.35
N VAL A 70 0.05 -10.77 -12.78
CA VAL A 70 -0.52 -12.14 -12.76
C VAL A 70 -1.79 -12.19 -11.90
N TYR A 71 -1.78 -11.52 -10.74
CA TYR A 71 -2.92 -11.44 -9.83
C TYR A 71 -4.11 -10.72 -10.49
N LEU A 72 -3.87 -9.67 -11.28
CA LEU A 72 -4.92 -8.90 -11.95
C LEU A 72 -5.77 -9.73 -12.92
N PHE A 73 -5.20 -10.77 -13.52
CA PHE A 73 -5.89 -11.61 -14.51
C PHE A 73 -6.37 -12.96 -13.96
N LEU A 74 -6.20 -13.24 -12.67
CA LEU A 74 -6.46 -14.54 -12.07
C LEU A 74 -7.89 -15.06 -12.29
N LEU A 75 -8.92 -14.22 -12.12
CA LEU A 75 -10.31 -14.67 -12.22
C LEU A 75 -10.84 -14.77 -13.65
N PHE A 76 -10.07 -14.39 -14.68
CA PHE A 76 -10.48 -14.65 -16.06
C PHE A 76 -10.51 -16.14 -16.40
N PHE A 77 -9.75 -16.97 -15.67
CA PHE A 77 -9.81 -18.43 -15.81
C PHE A 77 -11.11 -19.04 -15.26
N TYR A 78 -11.83 -18.30 -14.40
CA TYR A 78 -13.13 -18.71 -13.88
C TYR A 78 -14.28 -18.23 -14.77
N SER A 79 -14.37 -16.92 -15.02
CA SER A 79 -15.34 -16.34 -15.96
C SER A 79 -14.93 -14.95 -16.41
N LYS A 80 -15.43 -14.51 -17.58
CA LYS A 80 -15.19 -13.15 -18.08
C LYS A 80 -15.75 -12.07 -17.14
N THR A 81 -16.93 -12.30 -16.58
CA THR A 81 -17.60 -11.37 -15.66
C THR A 81 -16.81 -11.21 -14.37
N ALA A 82 -16.42 -12.33 -13.74
CA ALA A 82 -15.62 -12.31 -12.52
C ALA A 82 -14.24 -11.71 -12.78
N GLY A 83 -13.58 -12.08 -13.88
CA GLY A 83 -12.30 -11.52 -14.30
C GLY A 83 -12.34 -10.01 -14.47
N MET A 84 -13.37 -9.47 -15.13
CA MET A 84 -13.50 -8.02 -15.33
C MET A 84 -13.78 -7.28 -14.01
N ALA A 85 -14.70 -7.79 -13.19
CA ALA A 85 -14.99 -7.21 -11.88
C ALA A 85 -13.76 -7.21 -10.96
N TRP A 86 -13.00 -8.31 -10.98
CA TRP A 86 -11.76 -8.47 -10.24
C TRP A 86 -10.67 -7.51 -10.68
N LEU A 87 -10.45 -7.40 -11.99
CA LEU A 87 -9.50 -6.47 -12.57
C LEU A 87 -9.83 -5.03 -12.15
N LEU A 88 -11.09 -4.62 -12.29
CA LEU A 88 -11.53 -3.26 -11.93
C LEU A 88 -11.38 -2.98 -10.44
N GLY A 89 -11.79 -3.90 -9.57
CA GLY A 89 -11.64 -3.74 -8.11
C GLY A 89 -10.18 -3.68 -7.67
N SER A 90 -9.33 -4.51 -8.28
CA SER A 90 -7.90 -4.54 -7.99
C SER A 90 -7.17 -3.30 -8.49
N VAL A 91 -7.48 -2.84 -9.71
CA VAL A 91 -6.94 -1.58 -10.27
C VAL A 91 -7.38 -0.38 -9.45
N PHE A 92 -8.66 -0.34 -9.04
CA PHE A 92 -9.17 0.72 -8.18
C PHE A 92 -8.43 0.75 -6.84
N TYR A 93 -8.23 -0.40 -6.19
CA TYR A 93 -7.44 -0.47 -4.96
C TYR A 93 -5.99 -0.05 -5.19
N ALA A 94 -5.34 -0.51 -6.26
CA ALA A 94 -3.95 -0.15 -6.55
C ALA A 94 -3.78 1.37 -6.73
N LEU A 95 -4.73 2.04 -7.38
CA LEU A 95 -4.74 3.49 -7.52
C LEU A 95 -4.92 4.18 -6.16
N PHE A 96 -5.88 3.70 -5.36
CA PHE A 96 -6.10 4.20 -4.00
C PHE A 96 -4.87 4.02 -3.09
N ALA A 97 -4.22 2.85 -3.14
CA ALA A 97 -3.02 2.56 -2.36
C ALA A 97 -1.85 3.45 -2.80
N ALA A 98 -1.65 3.66 -4.11
CA ALA A 98 -0.61 4.53 -4.63
C ALA A 98 -0.81 5.99 -4.21
N TYR A 99 -2.06 6.46 -4.26
CA TYR A 99 -2.44 7.77 -3.77
C TYR A 99 -2.22 7.91 -2.26
N SER A 100 -2.68 6.93 -1.46
CA SER A 100 -2.54 6.92 0.00
C SER A 100 -1.07 6.83 0.42
N HIS A 101 -0.26 6.08 -0.31
CA HIS A 101 1.17 5.99 -0.11
C HIS A 101 1.82 7.37 -0.31
N GLN A 102 1.59 8.02 -1.45
CA GLN A 102 2.13 9.36 -1.72
C GLN A 102 1.64 10.40 -0.71
N LEU A 103 0.34 10.40 -0.39
CA LEU A 103 -0.25 11.34 0.55
C LEU A 103 0.36 11.21 1.94
N GLN A 104 0.66 9.98 2.40
CA GLN A 104 1.32 9.79 3.69
C GLN A 104 2.75 10.31 3.72
N HIS A 105 3.48 10.33 2.61
CA HIS A 105 4.82 10.95 2.55
C HIS A 105 4.76 12.48 2.59
N GLU A 106 3.73 13.09 2.01
CA GLU A 106 3.68 14.55 1.82
C GLU A 106 2.79 15.27 2.84
N ASN A 107 1.61 14.73 3.13
CA ASN A 107 0.63 15.30 4.05
C ASN A 107 -0.14 14.20 4.81
N PRO A 108 0.53 13.53 5.77
CA PRO A 108 -0.09 12.48 6.59
C PRO A 108 -1.39 12.90 7.28
N ARG A 109 -1.59 14.19 7.57
CA ARG A 109 -2.84 14.70 8.19
C ARG A 109 -4.05 14.68 7.27
N ALA A 110 -3.85 14.70 5.96
CA ALA A 110 -4.93 14.57 5.00
C ALA A 110 -5.48 13.13 4.91
N CYS A 111 -4.84 12.15 5.57
CA CYS A 111 -5.31 10.76 5.65
C CYS A 111 -6.43 10.56 6.68
N PHE A 112 -7.51 11.33 6.58
CA PHE A 112 -8.57 11.41 7.59
C PHE A 112 -9.32 10.09 7.85
N TRP A 113 -9.23 9.10 6.95
CA TRP A 113 -9.85 7.78 7.13
C TRP A 113 -9.02 6.84 8.02
N MET A 114 -7.80 7.23 8.39
CA MET A 114 -6.96 6.51 9.34
C MET A 114 -6.73 7.38 10.58
N LYS A 115 -6.89 6.80 11.77
CA LYS A 115 -6.56 7.49 13.03
C LYS A 115 -5.08 7.88 13.10
N MET A 116 -4.24 7.06 12.50
CA MET A 116 -2.80 7.25 12.39
C MET A 116 -2.38 6.84 10.97
N PRO A 117 -1.69 7.70 10.22
CA PRO A 117 -1.15 7.37 8.91
C PRO A 117 0.01 6.38 9.10
N VAL A 118 -0.33 5.09 9.09
CA VAL A 118 0.55 3.98 9.47
C VAL A 118 1.83 3.95 8.66
N HIS A 119 1.77 4.24 7.36
CA HIS A 119 2.95 4.23 6.51
C HIS A 119 3.88 5.41 6.81
N TYR A 120 3.32 6.59 7.05
CA TYR A 120 4.11 7.74 7.51
C TYR A 120 4.87 7.42 8.80
N VAL A 121 4.15 6.87 9.79
CA VAL A 121 4.72 6.47 11.09
C VAL A 121 5.76 5.36 10.93
N HIS A 122 5.51 4.40 10.03
CA HIS A 122 6.44 3.33 9.70
C HIS A 122 7.81 3.88 9.29
N HIS A 123 7.81 4.91 8.44
CA HIS A 123 9.02 5.62 8.03
C HIS A 123 9.60 6.51 9.13
N LYS A 124 8.81 7.46 9.67
CA LYS A 124 9.27 8.47 10.66
C LYS A 124 9.96 7.83 11.85
N TYR A 125 9.43 6.72 12.36
CA TYR A 125 9.91 6.05 13.57
C TYR A 125 10.64 4.73 13.29
N ASN A 126 11.08 4.48 12.05
CA ASN A 126 11.85 3.28 11.67
C ASN A 126 11.20 1.97 12.13
N GLN A 127 9.88 1.84 11.94
CA GLN A 127 9.14 0.69 12.45
C GLN A 127 9.18 -0.49 11.46
N TRP A 128 10.38 -0.99 11.16
CA TRP A 128 10.66 -2.04 10.18
C TRP A 128 9.84 -3.34 10.30
N HIS A 129 9.17 -3.55 11.44
CA HIS A 129 8.38 -4.74 11.76
C HIS A 129 6.89 -4.47 12.06
N HIS A 130 6.43 -3.24 11.85
CA HIS A 130 5.08 -2.79 12.20
C HIS A 130 4.49 -1.86 11.15
N ASN A 131 3.17 -1.67 11.17
CA ASN A 131 2.48 -0.64 10.39
C ASN A 131 2.75 -0.73 8.86
N PHE A 132 2.51 -1.91 8.29
CA PHE A 132 2.75 -2.19 6.87
C PHE A 132 1.63 -1.72 5.93
N GLY A 133 0.45 -1.36 6.42
CA GLY A 133 -0.63 -0.88 5.58
C GLY A 133 -0.26 0.40 4.83
N LEU A 134 -0.58 0.47 3.54
CA LEU A 134 -0.52 1.70 2.75
C LEU A 134 -1.88 2.40 2.71
N GLY A 135 -2.95 1.68 2.34
CA GLY A 135 -4.29 2.25 2.25
C GLY A 135 -5.05 2.28 3.58
N PHE A 136 -4.86 1.26 4.40
CA PHE A 136 -5.62 1.02 5.64
C PHE A 136 -4.78 0.27 6.68
N ASP A 137 -5.12 0.42 7.96
CA ASP A 137 -4.43 -0.22 9.09
C ASP A 137 -5.08 -1.52 9.61
N TRP A 138 -6.19 -1.94 9.01
CA TRP A 138 -6.96 -3.12 9.42
C TRP A 138 -6.17 -4.43 9.47
N TRP A 139 -5.28 -4.66 8.50
CA TRP A 139 -4.43 -5.85 8.47
C TRP A 139 -3.34 -5.80 9.52
N ASP A 140 -2.79 -4.62 9.79
CA ASP A 140 -1.87 -4.45 10.90
C ASP A 140 -2.53 -4.77 12.24
N ARG A 141 -3.78 -4.34 12.43
CA ARG A 141 -4.56 -4.65 13.62
C ARG A 141 -4.87 -6.14 13.71
N LEU A 142 -5.33 -6.75 12.62
CA LEU A 142 -5.70 -8.16 12.58
C LEU A 142 -4.50 -9.08 12.82
N PHE A 143 -3.35 -8.78 12.21
CA PHE A 143 -2.14 -9.61 12.30
C PHE A 143 -1.15 -9.18 13.38
N GLY A 144 -1.55 -8.24 14.25
CA GLY A 144 -0.75 -7.83 15.41
C GLY A 144 0.52 -7.06 15.09
N THR A 145 0.58 -6.40 13.93
CA THR A 145 1.70 -5.52 13.53
C THR A 145 1.38 -4.05 13.70
N TYR A 146 0.17 -3.69 14.14
CA TYR A 146 -0.18 -2.30 14.45
C TYR A 146 0.57 -1.81 15.69
N LYS A 147 1.40 -0.77 15.54
CA LYS A 147 2.14 -0.15 16.65
C LYS A 147 1.73 1.33 16.78
N PRO A 148 0.88 1.68 17.76
CA PRO A 148 0.48 3.06 17.95
C PRO A 148 1.66 3.91 18.41
N VAL A 149 1.70 5.16 17.96
CA VAL A 149 2.56 6.21 18.49
C VAL A 149 1.81 7.54 18.45
N GLU A 150 2.16 8.45 19.36
CA GLU A 150 1.81 9.85 19.20
C GLU A 150 2.65 10.41 18.05
N TRP A 151 2.00 10.78 16.95
CA TRP A 151 2.68 11.09 15.68
C TRP A 151 2.56 12.55 15.24
N ILE A 152 1.61 13.29 15.85
CA ILE A 152 1.38 14.71 15.57
C ILE A 152 2.30 15.54 16.46
N GLU A 153 3.25 16.22 15.83
CA GLU A 153 4.15 17.19 16.43
C GLU A 153 4.00 18.54 15.70
N GLU A 154 4.79 19.54 16.08
CA GLU A 154 4.74 20.89 15.48
C GLU A 154 4.98 20.89 13.96
N GLN A 155 5.80 19.95 13.48
CA GLN A 155 6.06 19.77 12.05
C GLN A 155 4.78 19.41 11.29
N GLU A 156 4.01 18.41 11.75
CA GLU A 156 2.77 18.02 11.07
C GLU A 156 1.69 19.09 11.26
N LEU A 157 1.68 19.79 12.39
CA LEU A 157 0.77 20.91 12.61
C LEU A 157 1.01 22.07 11.63
N SER A 158 2.25 22.32 11.24
CA SER A 158 2.64 23.38 10.30
C SER A 158 2.52 22.99 8.82
N GLN A 159 2.28 21.71 8.50
CA GLN A 159 2.00 21.30 7.11
C GLN A 159 0.73 21.96 6.58
N THR A 160 0.88 22.74 5.52
CA THR A 160 -0.19 23.34 4.75
C THR A 160 -0.33 22.59 3.42
N GLY A 161 -1.49 22.05 3.13
CA GLY A 161 -1.74 21.38 1.85
C GLY A 161 -3.07 20.66 1.83
N GLY A 162 -3.69 20.64 0.65
CA GLY A 162 -4.96 19.97 0.43
C GLY A 162 -4.83 18.46 0.22
N PHE A 163 -5.94 17.74 0.36
CA PHE A 163 -6.05 16.31 0.05
C PHE A 163 -5.54 15.98 -1.38
N TRP A 164 -5.77 16.85 -2.36
CA TRP A 164 -5.36 16.63 -3.75
C TRP A 164 -3.98 17.18 -4.11
N GLU A 165 -3.34 17.89 -3.18
CA GLU A 165 -2.04 18.53 -3.39
C GLU A 165 -0.92 17.53 -3.12
N VAL A 166 -0.88 16.48 -3.94
CA VAL A 166 0.16 15.45 -3.93
C VAL A 166 0.94 15.44 -5.23
N LYS A 167 2.17 14.94 -5.19
CA LYS A 167 2.93 14.65 -6.41
C LYS A 167 2.27 13.56 -7.23
N TRP A 168 1.74 13.91 -8.40
CA TRP A 168 1.11 12.95 -9.30
C TRP A 168 2.10 12.20 -10.20
N ARG A 169 3.26 12.79 -10.51
CA ARG A 169 4.33 12.24 -11.37
C ARG A 169 5.71 12.52 -10.81
#